data_AF-A0A673U574-F1
#
_entry.id   AF-A0A673U574-F1
#
_cell.length_a   1.000
_cell.length_b   1.000
_cell.length_c   1.000
_cell.angle_alpha   90.00
_cell.angle_beta   90.00
_cell.angle_gamma   90.00
#
_symmetry.space_group_name_H-M   'P 1'
#
loop_
_entity.id
_entity.type
_entity.pdbx_description
1 polymer ?
#
loop_
_entity_poly.entity_id
_entity_poly.type
_entity_poly.pdbx_seq_one_letter_code
_entity_poly.pdbx_strand_id
1 'polypeptide(L)'
;MESSLPAAGFLYWVGAGTVAYVALRISSWLFTALRVWGLSHEVGVGPELGEWAVVTGSTDGIGKSYAEELAKHGMKIVLISRSQDKLNQVSSEIMNNVGMSYDYPEYFLDIPDLDNIIKKLININVLSVCKMTRLVLPGMVERSKGAILNISSASGMFPVPLLAIYSATKAFVDFFSQCLHEEYRSKGIFVQSVVPFFVATKLSKIRRPTLDMPSAETYVKAAIKTVGLQSRTSGYLVHSLMASILSAMPVWLYLKIIMNVNKSTRARSLKKAKKN
;
A
#
# COMPACT_ATOMS: atom_id res chain seq x y z
N MET A 1 -0.85 61.67 -13.77
CA MET A 1 0.14 60.79 -14.41
C MET A 1 0.39 59.62 -13.48
N GLU A 2 0.03 58.43 -13.98
CA GLU A 2 0.42 57.08 -13.55
C GLU A 2 0.33 56.71 -12.07
N SER A 3 -0.85 56.19 -11.71
CA SER A 3 -1.06 55.31 -10.58
C SER A 3 -0.27 54.01 -10.76
N SER A 4 0.96 53.98 -10.28
CA SER A 4 1.70 52.74 -10.07
C SER A 4 1.02 51.98 -8.92
N LEU A 5 0.08 51.09 -9.24
CA LEU A 5 -0.19 49.90 -8.43
C LEU A 5 0.64 48.77 -9.05
N PRO A 6 1.80 48.33 -8.51
CA PRO A 6 2.40 47.17 -9.15
C PRO A 6 3.16 46.22 -8.23
N ALA A 7 2.88 44.93 -8.38
CA ALA A 7 3.58 43.76 -7.81
C ALA A 7 3.49 43.51 -6.29
N ALA A 8 3.69 44.50 -5.42
CA ALA A 8 3.76 44.26 -3.97
C ALA A 8 2.43 43.73 -3.39
N GLY A 9 1.29 44.27 -3.82
CA GLY A 9 -0.03 43.79 -3.40
C GLY A 9 -0.37 42.41 -3.97
N PHE A 10 0.01 42.12 -5.22
CA PHE A 10 -0.25 40.82 -5.84
C PHE A 10 0.57 39.71 -5.16
N LEU A 11 1.88 39.93 -4.98
CA LEU A 11 2.75 38.96 -4.28
C LEU A 11 2.34 38.76 -2.83
N TYR A 12 1.85 39.81 -2.15
CA TYR A 12 1.27 39.71 -0.82
C TYR A 12 0.06 38.77 -0.80
N TRP A 13 -0.92 38.95 -1.69
CA TRP A 13 -2.12 38.10 -1.72
C TRP A 13 -1.82 36.66 -2.15
N VAL A 14 -0.87 36.45 -3.07
CA VAL A 14 -0.35 35.11 -3.42
C VAL A 14 0.32 34.46 -2.21
N GLY A 15 1.15 35.22 -1.48
CA GLY A 15 1.80 34.76 -0.25
C GLY A 15 0.79 34.40 0.84
N ALA A 16 -0.16 35.29 1.12
CA ALA A 16 -1.23 35.08 2.10
C ALA A 16 -2.09 33.87 1.74
N GLY A 17 -2.48 33.73 0.47
CA GLY A 17 -3.22 32.57 -0.03
C GLY A 17 -2.44 31.27 0.10
N THR A 18 -1.12 31.30 -0.15
CA THR A 18 -0.24 30.13 0.01
C THR A 18 -0.15 29.72 1.48
N VAL A 19 0.05 30.68 2.40
CA VAL A 19 0.09 30.40 3.84
C VAL A 19 -1.25 29.83 4.31
N ALA A 20 -2.37 30.42 3.90
CA ALA A 20 -3.70 29.91 4.24
C ALA A 20 -3.92 28.48 3.71
N TYR A 21 -3.53 28.20 2.47
CA TYR A 21 -3.60 26.85 1.90
C TYR A 21 -2.73 25.85 2.68
N VAL A 22 -1.49 26.20 2.99
CA VAL A 22 -0.59 25.34 3.77
C VAL A 22 -1.13 25.12 5.18
N ALA A 23 -1.63 26.16 5.84
CA ALA A 23 -2.25 26.06 7.17
C ALA A 23 -3.46 25.12 7.14
N LEU A 24 -4.38 25.28 6.19
CA LEU A 24 -5.53 24.39 6.00
C LEU A 24 -5.11 22.94 5.77
N ARG A 25 -4.07 22.70 4.96
CA ARG A 25 -3.52 21.37 4.71
C ARG A 25 -2.94 20.74 5.98
N ILE A 26 -2.18 21.50 6.76
CA ILE A 26 -1.61 21.04 8.04
C ILE A 26 -2.72 20.76 9.05
N SER A 27 -3.68 21.68 9.21
CA SER A 27 -4.83 21.50 10.11
C SER A 27 -5.66 20.27 9.73
N SER A 28 -5.94 20.07 8.43
CA SER A 28 -6.64 18.88 7.94
C SER A 28 -5.86 17.60 8.21
N TRP A 29 -4.53 17.63 8.06
CA TRP A 29 -3.68 16.49 8.37
C TRP A 29 -3.66 16.18 9.87
N LEU A 30 -3.49 17.19 10.73
CA LEU A 30 -3.51 17.06 12.19
C LEU A 30 -4.86 16.54 12.68
N PHE A 31 -5.96 17.06 12.15
CA PHE A 31 -7.30 16.58 12.46
C PHE A 31 -7.47 15.11 12.06
N THR A 32 -7.02 14.74 10.85
CA THR A 32 -7.05 13.35 10.39
C THR A 32 -6.19 12.46 11.28
N ALA A 33 -5.00 12.90 11.66
CA ALA A 33 -4.10 12.16 12.52
C ALA A 33 -4.70 11.97 13.92
N LEU A 34 -5.28 13.01 14.51
CA LEU A 34 -5.97 12.92 15.80
C LEU A 34 -7.17 11.98 15.73
N ARG A 35 -7.99 12.09 14.68
CA ARG A 35 -9.16 11.23 14.46
C ARG A 35 -8.76 9.76 14.29
N VAL A 36 -7.73 9.47 13.50
CA VAL A 36 -7.33 8.11 13.11
C VAL A 36 -6.38 7.45 14.10
N TRP A 37 -5.62 8.21 14.88
CA TRP A 37 -4.60 7.65 15.78
C TRP A 37 -4.81 8.00 17.25
N GLY A 38 -5.50 9.10 17.55
CA GLY A 38 -5.78 9.54 18.93
C GLY A 38 -7.17 9.17 19.44
N LEU A 39 -8.19 9.21 18.57
CA LEU A 39 -9.59 8.97 18.95
C LEU A 39 -10.15 7.65 18.40
N SER A 40 -9.49 7.05 17.41
CA SER A 40 -9.92 5.76 16.86
C SER A 40 -9.81 4.67 17.91
N HIS A 41 -10.89 3.95 18.12
CA HIS A 41 -10.86 2.66 18.80
C HIS A 41 -11.02 1.58 17.72
N GLU A 42 -10.69 0.31 18.02
CA GLU A 42 -10.83 -0.84 17.10
C GLU A 42 -12.30 -1.16 16.73
N VAL A 43 -13.21 -0.23 17.01
CA VAL A 43 -14.66 -0.35 16.87
C VAL A 43 -15.00 -0.52 15.40
N GLY A 44 -15.31 -1.76 15.03
CA GLY A 44 -15.88 -2.10 13.73
C GLY A 44 -15.20 -3.27 13.01
N VAL A 45 -13.98 -3.66 13.38
CA VAL A 45 -13.33 -4.84 12.76
C VAL A 45 -13.70 -6.10 13.52
N GLY A 46 -14.54 -6.94 12.91
CA GLY A 46 -15.05 -8.17 13.51
C GLY A 46 -16.25 -8.74 12.72
N PRO A 47 -16.98 -9.71 13.28
CA PRO A 47 -18.15 -10.34 12.66
C PRO A 47 -19.22 -9.34 12.20
N GLU A 48 -19.28 -8.17 12.83
CA GLU A 48 -20.17 -7.09 12.42
C GLU A 48 -19.87 -6.60 11.01
N LEU A 49 -18.60 -6.48 10.57
CA LEU A 49 -18.25 -6.16 9.18
C LEU A 49 -18.54 -7.32 8.21
N GLY A 50 -18.52 -8.55 8.72
CA GLY A 50 -18.82 -9.79 8.03
C GLY A 50 -18.26 -10.98 8.82
N GLU A 51 -18.97 -12.11 8.86
CA GLU A 51 -18.51 -13.26 9.65
C GLU A 51 -17.20 -13.88 9.16
N TRP A 52 -16.88 -13.71 7.87
CA TRP A 52 -15.77 -14.38 7.20
C TRP A 52 -14.77 -13.38 6.66
N ALA A 53 -13.47 -13.65 6.88
CA ALA A 53 -12.37 -12.94 6.24
C ALA A 53 -11.60 -13.90 5.33
N VAL A 54 -11.49 -13.53 4.06
CA VAL A 54 -10.64 -14.25 3.11
C VAL A 54 -9.30 -13.52 3.05
N VAL A 55 -8.22 -14.21 3.44
CA VAL A 55 -6.87 -13.62 3.48
C VAL A 55 -5.97 -14.34 2.50
N THR A 56 -5.53 -13.60 1.48
CA THR A 56 -4.54 -14.07 0.51
C THR A 56 -3.13 -13.76 0.97
N GLY A 57 -2.16 -14.63 0.65
CA GLY A 57 -0.76 -14.40 1.05
C GLY A 57 -0.54 -14.57 2.55
N SER A 58 -1.34 -15.43 3.18
CA SER A 58 -1.42 -15.60 4.63
C SER A 58 -0.31 -16.46 5.25
N THR A 59 0.66 -16.92 4.46
CA THR A 59 1.73 -17.81 4.96
C THR A 59 2.84 -17.06 5.70
N ASP A 60 2.98 -15.75 5.47
CA ASP A 60 4.04 -14.94 6.08
C ASP A 60 3.70 -13.44 6.08
N GLY A 61 4.48 -12.66 6.83
CA GLY A 61 4.46 -11.19 6.82
C GLY A 61 3.09 -10.59 7.10
N ILE A 62 2.76 -9.53 6.36
CA ILE A 62 1.54 -8.73 6.56
C ILE A 62 0.27 -9.60 6.43
N GLY A 63 0.20 -10.47 5.42
CA GLY A 63 -0.97 -11.32 5.20
C GLY A 63 -1.20 -12.31 6.34
N LYS A 64 -0.13 -12.93 6.86
CA LYS A 64 -0.22 -13.79 8.05
C LYS A 64 -0.72 -13.01 9.26
N SER A 65 -0.14 -11.84 9.53
CA SER A 65 -0.53 -11.02 10.67
C SER A 65 -1.98 -10.53 10.57
N TYR A 66 -2.48 -10.20 9.37
CA TYR A 66 -3.91 -9.91 9.19
C TYR A 66 -4.79 -11.11 9.50
N ALA A 67 -4.43 -12.32 9.04
CA ALA A 67 -5.19 -13.52 9.34
C ALA A 67 -5.26 -13.78 10.86
N GLU A 68 -4.13 -13.69 11.57
CA GLU A 68 -4.07 -13.87 13.02
C GLU A 68 -4.86 -12.79 13.77
N GLU A 69 -4.75 -11.53 13.36
CA GLU A 69 -5.41 -10.43 14.04
C GLU A 69 -6.92 -10.43 13.80
N LEU A 70 -7.39 -10.72 12.57
CA LEU A 70 -8.81 -10.86 12.27
C LEU A 70 -9.44 -12.06 13.00
N ALA A 71 -8.67 -13.15 13.20
CA ALA A 71 -9.13 -14.29 14.00
C ALA A 71 -9.32 -13.91 15.48
N LYS A 72 -8.42 -13.09 16.06
CA LYS A 72 -8.58 -12.56 17.42
C LYS A 72 -9.81 -11.68 17.58
N HIS A 73 -10.22 -11.01 16.50
CA HIS A 73 -11.46 -10.23 16.44
C HIS A 73 -12.71 -11.10 16.19
N GLY A 74 -12.59 -12.44 16.21
CA GLY A 74 -13.72 -13.38 16.14
C GLY A 74 -14.20 -13.71 14.73
N MET A 75 -13.48 -13.30 13.68
CA MET A 75 -13.84 -13.65 12.30
C MET A 75 -13.42 -15.07 11.94
N LYS A 76 -14.24 -15.76 11.14
CA LYS A 76 -13.89 -17.05 10.52
C LYS A 76 -12.94 -16.80 9.37
N ILE A 77 -11.77 -17.43 9.36
CA ILE A 77 -10.72 -17.13 8.38
C ILE A 77 -10.67 -18.19 7.27
N VAL A 78 -10.75 -17.74 6.02
CA VAL A 78 -10.38 -18.56 4.85
C VAL A 78 -8.99 -18.13 4.39
N LEU A 79 -8.04 -19.05 4.46
CA LEU A 79 -6.67 -18.82 4.04
C LEU A 79 -6.48 -19.26 2.59
N ILE A 80 -5.93 -18.38 1.75
CA ILE A 80 -5.57 -18.72 0.37
C ILE A 80 -4.05 -18.68 0.23
N SER A 81 -3.44 -19.83 -0.07
CA SER A 81 -1.98 -19.99 -0.23
C SER A 81 -1.60 -21.10 -1.23
N ARG A 82 -0.28 -21.26 -1.48
CA ARG A 82 0.32 -21.96 -2.64
C ARG A 82 0.27 -23.50 -2.64
N SER A 83 0.12 -24.19 -1.51
CA SER A 83 0.29 -25.66 -1.50
C SER A 83 -1.02 -26.36 -1.84
N GLN A 84 -1.05 -27.14 -2.92
CA GLN A 84 -2.23 -27.98 -3.11
C GLN A 84 -2.03 -29.31 -3.82
N ASP A 85 -2.01 -30.40 -3.07
CA ASP A 85 -2.15 -31.75 -3.65
C ASP A 85 -3.53 -31.97 -4.34
N LYS A 86 -4.50 -31.05 -4.21
CA LYS A 86 -5.87 -31.14 -4.76
C LYS A 86 -6.31 -30.00 -5.73
N LEU A 87 -5.43 -29.08 -6.17
CA LEU A 87 -5.75 -27.94 -7.07
C LEU A 87 -4.90 -27.99 -8.35
N ASN A 88 -4.20 -29.10 -8.56
CA ASN A 88 -3.17 -29.27 -9.58
C ASN A 88 -3.65 -29.16 -11.04
N GLN A 89 -4.95 -29.08 -11.32
CA GLN A 89 -5.45 -29.00 -12.69
C GLN A 89 -5.97 -27.62 -13.11
N VAL A 90 -6.29 -26.74 -12.17
CA VAL A 90 -6.69 -25.33 -12.43
C VAL A 90 -5.56 -24.35 -12.05
N SER A 91 -4.58 -24.83 -11.27
CA SER A 91 -3.42 -24.10 -10.73
C SER A 91 -2.44 -23.52 -11.76
N SER A 92 -2.39 -24.04 -12.99
CA SER A 92 -1.37 -23.65 -13.99
C SER A 92 -1.45 -22.17 -14.40
N GLU A 93 -2.55 -21.48 -14.12
CA GLU A 93 -2.74 -20.10 -14.57
C GLU A 93 -3.00 -19.08 -13.46
N ILE A 94 -3.39 -19.48 -12.24
CA ILE A 94 -3.73 -18.51 -11.18
C ILE A 94 -3.53 -19.14 -9.81
N MET A 95 -2.37 -18.99 -9.17
CA MET A 95 -2.22 -19.12 -7.71
C MET A 95 -0.82 -18.69 -7.24
N ASN A 96 -0.65 -17.43 -6.84
CA ASN A 96 0.40 -16.99 -5.90
C ASN A 96 0.13 -15.57 -5.38
N ASN A 97 -0.81 -15.39 -4.44
CA ASN A 97 -1.15 -14.04 -3.94
C ASN A 97 -0.28 -13.61 -2.76
N VAL A 98 1.05 -13.73 -2.90
CA VAL A 98 1.98 -12.94 -2.09
C VAL A 98 2.53 -11.87 -3.02
N GLY A 99 2.35 -10.59 -2.69
CA GLY A 99 2.90 -9.50 -3.49
C GLY A 99 4.38 -9.75 -3.78
N MET A 100 4.75 -9.82 -5.05
CA MET A 100 6.12 -10.07 -5.48
C MET A 100 6.81 -8.76 -5.79
N SER A 101 8.08 -8.64 -5.42
CA SER A 101 8.99 -7.60 -5.86
C SER A 101 10.21 -8.25 -6.51
N TYR A 102 11.13 -7.42 -6.99
CA TYR A 102 12.40 -7.84 -7.55
C TYR A 102 13.29 -8.44 -6.46
N ASP A 103 14.17 -9.37 -6.82
CA ASP A 103 15.18 -9.85 -5.88
C ASP A 103 16.18 -8.77 -5.47
N TYR A 104 16.49 -7.86 -6.38
CA TYR A 104 17.30 -6.68 -6.17
C TYR A 104 16.93 -5.61 -7.22
N PRO A 105 17.20 -4.32 -6.96
CA PRO A 105 16.94 -3.28 -7.96
C PRO A 105 17.79 -3.49 -9.21
N GLU A 106 17.19 -3.41 -10.39
CA GLU A 106 17.87 -3.61 -11.68
C GLU A 106 17.32 -2.69 -12.76
N TYR A 107 18.16 -2.29 -13.71
CA TYR A 107 17.73 -1.55 -14.90
C TYR A 107 16.82 -2.43 -15.73
N PHE A 108 15.77 -1.83 -16.31
CA PHE A 108 14.71 -2.58 -16.97
C PHE A 108 15.22 -3.57 -18.04
N LEU A 109 16.20 -3.16 -18.85
CA LEU A 109 16.78 -3.99 -19.91
C LEU A 109 17.76 -5.05 -19.37
N ASP A 110 18.26 -4.88 -18.15
CA ASP A 110 19.24 -5.78 -17.52
C ASP A 110 18.57 -6.82 -16.61
N ILE A 111 17.23 -6.79 -16.52
CA ILE A 111 16.46 -7.76 -15.74
C ILE A 111 16.60 -9.14 -16.41
N PRO A 112 17.12 -10.16 -15.70
CA PRO A 112 17.20 -11.52 -16.25
C PRO A 112 15.80 -12.10 -16.44
N ASP A 113 15.56 -12.77 -17.57
CA ASP A 113 14.26 -13.37 -17.90
C ASP A 113 13.10 -12.35 -17.81
N LEU A 114 13.32 -11.17 -18.41
CA LEU A 114 12.45 -10.00 -18.33
C LEU A 114 10.97 -10.31 -18.64
N ASP A 115 10.70 -11.04 -19.73
CA ASP A 115 9.33 -11.36 -20.15
C ASP A 115 8.57 -12.15 -19.09
N ASN A 116 9.23 -13.13 -18.47
CA ASN A 116 8.65 -13.91 -17.39
C ASN A 116 8.44 -13.06 -16.14
N ILE A 117 9.40 -12.19 -15.78
CA ILE A 117 9.26 -11.27 -14.65
C ILE A 117 8.09 -10.30 -14.86
N ILE A 118 7.92 -9.76 -16.08
CA ILE A 118 6.77 -8.91 -16.44
C ILE A 118 5.46 -9.67 -16.20
N LYS A 119 5.31 -10.84 -16.84
CA LYS A 119 4.10 -11.67 -16.72
C LYS A 119 3.81 -12.01 -15.26
N LYS A 120 4.84 -12.40 -14.51
CA LYS A 120 4.74 -12.82 -13.11
C LYS A 120 4.32 -11.67 -12.20
N LEU A 121 4.95 -10.50 -12.31
CA LEU A 121 4.60 -9.33 -11.49
C LEU A 121 3.19 -8.83 -11.79
N ILE A 122 2.79 -8.78 -13.07
CA ILE A 122 1.43 -8.36 -13.44
C ILE A 122 0.41 -9.38 -12.95
N ASN A 123 0.61 -10.68 -13.18
CA ASN A 123 -0.33 -11.70 -12.74
C ASN A 123 -0.51 -11.72 -11.21
N ILE A 124 0.60 -11.63 -10.47
CA ILE A 124 0.59 -11.72 -9.01
C ILE A 124 0.10 -10.44 -8.34
N ASN A 125 0.52 -9.26 -8.81
CA ASN A 125 0.20 -8.01 -8.12
C ASN A 125 -1.07 -7.34 -8.65
N VAL A 126 -1.44 -7.57 -9.92
CA VAL A 126 -2.57 -6.89 -10.58
C VAL A 126 -3.72 -7.86 -10.83
N LEU A 127 -3.50 -8.89 -11.64
CA LEU A 127 -4.57 -9.78 -12.08
C LEU A 127 -5.25 -10.47 -10.90
N SER A 128 -4.46 -10.90 -9.92
CA SER A 128 -4.98 -11.55 -8.72
C SER A 128 -5.93 -10.67 -7.91
N VAL A 129 -5.58 -9.40 -7.70
CA VAL A 129 -6.37 -8.43 -6.94
C VAL A 129 -7.70 -8.19 -7.64
N CYS A 130 -7.69 -8.01 -8.96
CA CYS A 130 -8.90 -7.85 -9.76
C CYS A 130 -9.79 -9.10 -9.70
N LYS A 131 -9.21 -10.31 -9.88
CA LYS A 131 -9.97 -11.56 -9.86
C LYS A 131 -10.55 -11.86 -8.48
N MET A 132 -9.78 -11.69 -7.41
CA MET A 132 -10.26 -11.88 -6.04
C MET A 132 -11.38 -10.90 -5.69
N THR A 133 -11.22 -9.63 -6.06
CA THR A 133 -12.28 -8.62 -5.89
C THR A 133 -13.54 -9.06 -6.64
N ARG A 134 -13.44 -9.43 -7.93
CA ARG A 134 -14.58 -9.90 -8.72
C ARG A 134 -15.30 -11.10 -8.11
N LEU A 135 -14.57 -11.99 -7.44
CA LEU A 135 -15.14 -13.18 -6.80
C LEU A 135 -15.98 -12.83 -5.56
N VAL A 136 -15.51 -11.91 -4.71
CA VAL A 136 -16.16 -11.62 -3.42
C VAL A 136 -17.19 -10.48 -3.51
N LEU A 137 -16.99 -9.53 -4.43
CA LEU A 137 -17.73 -8.29 -4.50
C LEU A 137 -19.24 -8.47 -4.80
N PRO A 138 -19.69 -9.35 -5.71
CA PRO A 138 -21.12 -9.54 -5.97
C PRO A 138 -21.89 -9.94 -4.71
N GLY A 139 -21.37 -10.91 -3.94
CA GLY A 139 -21.99 -11.34 -2.69
C GLY A 139 -21.93 -10.27 -1.60
N MET A 140 -20.88 -9.45 -1.54
CA MET A 140 -20.85 -8.30 -0.64
C MET A 140 -21.93 -7.28 -0.98
N VAL A 141 -22.12 -6.98 -2.27
CA VAL A 141 -23.15 -6.04 -2.76
C VAL A 141 -24.56 -6.56 -2.46
N GLU A 142 -24.81 -7.85 -2.68
CA GLU A 142 -26.10 -8.48 -2.35
C GLU A 142 -26.44 -8.32 -0.86
N ARG A 143 -25.45 -8.44 0.02
CA ARG A 143 -25.61 -8.20 1.46
C ARG A 143 -25.56 -6.71 1.87
N SER A 144 -25.29 -5.81 0.92
CA SER A 144 -25.03 -4.39 1.15
C SER A 144 -24.00 -4.12 2.26
N LYS A 145 -23.03 -5.04 2.41
CA LYS A 145 -22.07 -5.03 3.52
C LYS A 145 -20.82 -5.83 3.19
N GLY A 146 -19.66 -5.19 3.40
CA GLY A 146 -18.37 -5.85 3.35
C GLY A 146 -17.21 -4.86 3.30
N ALA A 147 -16.00 -5.39 3.51
CA ALA A 147 -14.77 -4.63 3.37
C ALA A 147 -13.74 -5.38 2.50
N ILE A 148 -13.02 -4.63 1.66
CA ILE A 148 -11.90 -5.14 0.85
C ILE A 148 -10.66 -4.30 1.19
N LEU A 149 -9.60 -4.97 1.66
CA LEU A 149 -8.33 -4.35 1.98
C LEU A 149 -7.28 -4.81 0.96
N ASN A 150 -6.87 -3.90 0.08
CA ASN A 150 -5.88 -4.17 -0.94
C ASN A 150 -4.52 -3.61 -0.51
N ILE A 151 -3.50 -4.48 -0.48
CA ILE A 151 -2.17 -4.11 -0.03
C ILE A 151 -1.33 -3.60 -1.21
N SER A 152 -1.28 -2.28 -1.35
CA SER A 152 -0.38 -1.56 -2.25
C SER A 152 1.02 -1.40 -1.61
N SER A 153 1.68 -0.25 -1.77
CA SER A 153 2.98 0.10 -1.21
C SER A 153 3.24 1.60 -1.39
N ALA A 154 4.09 2.18 -0.54
CA ALA A 154 4.69 3.50 -0.76
C ALA A 154 5.39 3.61 -2.13
N SER A 155 5.86 2.49 -2.69
CA SER A 155 6.42 2.43 -4.06
C SER A 155 5.37 2.64 -5.17
N GLY A 156 4.08 2.63 -4.84
CA GLY A 156 2.98 3.01 -5.73
C GLY A 156 2.59 4.48 -5.63
N MET A 157 3.09 5.20 -4.61
CA MET A 157 2.80 6.63 -4.43
C MET A 157 3.64 7.51 -5.35
N PHE A 158 4.88 7.09 -5.63
CA PHE A 158 5.83 7.80 -6.48
C PHE A 158 6.64 6.81 -7.31
N PRO A 159 7.17 7.21 -8.49
CA PRO A 159 7.97 6.33 -9.33
C PRO A 159 9.26 5.87 -8.63
N VAL A 160 9.55 4.57 -8.67
CA VAL A 160 10.77 4.01 -8.07
C VAL A 160 11.69 3.45 -9.17
N PRO A 161 12.68 4.22 -9.65
CA PRO A 161 13.72 3.74 -10.57
C PRO A 161 14.37 2.44 -10.10
N LEU A 162 14.72 1.57 -11.06
CA LEU A 162 15.25 0.21 -10.82
C LEU A 162 14.25 -0.80 -10.21
N LEU A 163 12.99 -0.40 -9.98
CA LEU A 163 11.87 -1.25 -9.57
C LEU A 163 10.61 -0.93 -10.39
N ALA A 164 10.78 -0.58 -11.67
CA ALA A 164 9.76 0.04 -12.51
C ALA A 164 8.45 -0.75 -12.57
N ILE A 165 8.51 -2.05 -12.88
CA ILE A 165 7.31 -2.89 -13.00
C ILE A 165 6.62 -3.02 -11.65
N TYR A 166 7.38 -3.22 -10.57
CA TYR A 166 6.82 -3.36 -9.22
C TYR A 166 6.11 -2.07 -8.79
N SER A 167 6.78 -0.92 -8.92
CA SER A 167 6.22 0.40 -8.62
C SER A 167 4.93 0.65 -9.40
N ALA A 168 4.91 0.35 -10.71
CA ALA A 168 3.72 0.47 -11.55
C ALA A 168 2.57 -0.44 -11.09
N THR A 169 2.85 -1.71 -10.76
CA THR A 169 1.81 -2.62 -10.25
C THR A 169 1.23 -2.16 -8.92
N LYS A 170 2.02 -1.53 -8.05
CA LYS A 170 1.53 -0.98 -6.78
C LYS A 170 0.72 0.30 -6.97
N ALA A 171 1.10 1.17 -7.91
CA ALA A 171 0.29 2.30 -8.32
C ALA A 171 -1.08 1.84 -8.88
N PHE A 172 -1.09 0.79 -9.71
CA PHE A 172 -2.34 0.18 -10.18
C PHE A 172 -3.23 -0.25 -9.02
N VAL A 173 -2.70 -1.02 -8.06
CA VAL A 173 -3.49 -1.49 -6.91
C VAL A 173 -4.04 -0.31 -6.09
N ASP A 174 -3.26 0.76 -5.93
CA ASP A 174 -3.70 1.95 -5.20
C ASP A 174 -4.89 2.63 -5.89
N PHE A 175 -4.78 2.90 -7.19
CA PHE A 175 -5.85 3.55 -7.96
C PHE A 175 -7.07 2.64 -8.13
N PHE A 176 -6.86 1.36 -8.43
CA PHE A 176 -7.95 0.37 -8.53
C PHE A 176 -8.80 0.35 -7.25
N SER A 177 -8.15 0.38 -6.09
CA SER A 177 -8.85 0.35 -4.80
C SER A 177 -9.60 1.65 -4.50
N GLN A 178 -9.04 2.79 -4.88
CA GLN A 178 -9.71 4.09 -4.73
C GLN A 178 -10.95 4.19 -5.63
N CYS A 179 -10.84 3.79 -6.90
CA CYS A 179 -11.98 3.76 -7.82
C CYS A 179 -13.10 2.85 -7.28
N LEU A 180 -12.77 1.63 -6.88
CA LEU A 180 -13.75 0.70 -6.31
C LEU A 180 -14.40 1.22 -5.03
N HIS A 181 -13.66 1.96 -4.20
CA HIS A 181 -14.27 2.56 -3.02
C HIS A 181 -15.39 3.52 -3.43
N GLU A 182 -15.12 4.44 -4.34
CA GLU A 182 -16.13 5.41 -4.79
C GLU A 182 -17.29 4.74 -5.54
N GLU A 183 -17.02 3.73 -6.35
CA GLU A 183 -18.04 2.98 -7.10
C GLU A 183 -19.03 2.21 -6.20
N TYR A 184 -18.57 1.68 -5.06
CA TYR A 184 -19.35 0.76 -4.22
C TYR A 184 -19.64 1.27 -2.81
N ARG A 185 -19.14 2.44 -2.41
CA ARG A 185 -19.39 3.01 -1.07
C ARG A 185 -20.88 3.22 -0.79
N SER A 186 -21.64 3.68 -1.78
CA SER A 186 -23.10 3.86 -1.66
C SER A 186 -23.86 2.53 -1.51
N LYS A 187 -23.21 1.40 -1.82
CA LYS A 187 -23.73 0.03 -1.68
C LYS A 187 -23.27 -0.63 -0.38
N GLY A 188 -22.74 0.14 0.57
CA GLY A 188 -22.27 -0.34 1.87
C GLY A 188 -20.94 -1.10 1.83
N ILE A 189 -20.17 -0.99 0.74
CA ILE A 189 -18.88 -1.66 0.61
C ILE A 189 -17.74 -0.69 0.87
N PHE A 190 -16.91 -1.02 1.86
CA PHE A 190 -15.72 -0.25 2.16
C PHE A 190 -14.51 -0.86 1.45
N VAL A 191 -13.80 -0.09 0.63
CA VAL A 191 -12.59 -0.56 -0.05
C VAL A 191 -11.44 0.33 0.41
N GLN A 192 -10.37 -0.30 0.88
CA GLN A 192 -9.20 0.37 1.44
C GLN A 192 -7.95 0.02 0.66
N SER A 193 -7.26 1.05 0.17
CA SER A 193 -5.87 0.97 -0.28
C SER A 193 -4.94 1.15 0.90
N VAL A 194 -4.18 0.10 1.22
CA VAL A 194 -3.14 0.15 2.25
C VAL A 194 -1.79 0.31 1.57
N VAL A 195 -1.11 1.44 1.79
CA VAL A 195 0.18 1.82 1.17
C VAL A 195 1.33 1.79 2.19
N PRO A 196 1.77 0.58 2.63
CA PRO A 196 2.84 0.44 3.61
C PRO A 196 4.19 0.96 3.08
N PHE A 197 4.99 1.52 3.99
CA PHE A 197 6.44 1.59 3.81
C PHE A 197 7.08 0.25 4.19
N PHE A 198 8.37 0.21 4.50
CA PHE A 198 9.02 -1.04 4.88
C PHE A 198 8.41 -1.61 6.16
N VAL A 199 8.09 -2.91 6.11
CA VAL A 199 7.67 -3.74 7.24
C VAL A 199 8.63 -4.91 7.32
N ALA A 200 9.09 -5.27 8.52
CA ALA A 200 10.03 -6.36 8.73
C ALA A 200 9.38 -7.71 8.38
N THR A 201 9.71 -8.23 7.21
CA THR A 201 9.17 -9.47 6.63
C THR A 201 10.23 -10.18 5.79
N LYS A 202 9.98 -11.44 5.39
CA LYS A 202 10.85 -12.15 4.45
C LYS A 202 10.93 -11.47 3.09
N LEU A 203 9.83 -10.87 2.61
CA LEU A 203 9.78 -10.15 1.33
C LEU A 203 10.72 -8.94 1.32
N SER A 204 10.72 -8.15 2.39
CA SER A 204 11.58 -6.95 2.50
C SER A 204 13.03 -7.27 2.85
N LYS A 205 13.35 -8.53 3.18
CA LYS A 205 14.67 -8.99 3.64
C LYS A 205 15.16 -8.29 4.92
N ILE A 206 14.24 -7.71 5.70
CA ILE A 206 14.52 -7.03 6.98
C ILE A 206 14.24 -8.02 8.13
N ARG A 207 15.23 -8.22 8.99
CA ARG A 207 15.15 -9.17 10.12
C ARG A 207 14.87 -8.51 11.47
N ARG A 208 15.36 -7.28 11.67
CA ARG A 208 15.23 -6.55 12.94
C ARG A 208 14.21 -5.42 12.76
N PRO A 209 13.07 -5.47 13.46
CA PRO A 209 12.12 -4.36 13.46
C PRO A 209 12.73 -3.10 14.07
N THR A 210 12.35 -1.94 13.52
CA THR A 210 12.63 -0.60 14.05
C THR A 210 11.33 0.20 14.10
N LEU A 211 11.37 1.42 14.64
CA LEU A 211 10.19 2.28 14.71
C LEU A 211 9.63 2.60 13.31
N ASP A 212 10.49 2.87 12.33
CA ASP A 212 10.11 3.14 10.93
C ASP A 212 9.90 1.86 10.11
N MET A 213 10.42 0.72 10.56
CA MET A 213 10.26 -0.60 9.94
C MET A 213 9.67 -1.61 10.94
N PRO A 214 8.39 -1.45 11.34
CA PRO A 214 7.78 -2.27 12.37
C PRO A 214 7.70 -3.75 11.97
N SER A 215 7.47 -4.62 12.96
CA SER A 215 7.12 -6.02 12.67
C SER A 215 5.76 -6.08 11.96
N ALA A 216 5.49 -7.17 11.25
CA ALA A 216 4.18 -7.37 10.60
C ALA A 216 3.02 -7.33 11.61
N GLU A 217 3.22 -7.88 12.82
CA GLU A 217 2.21 -7.86 13.87
C GLU A 217 1.93 -6.44 14.37
N THR A 218 2.98 -5.68 14.71
CA THR A 218 2.83 -4.29 15.17
C THR A 218 2.20 -3.42 14.08
N TYR A 219 2.61 -3.62 12.83
CA TYR A 219 2.03 -2.92 11.69
C TYR A 219 0.54 -3.22 11.53
N VAL A 220 0.14 -4.50 11.53
CA VAL A 220 -1.27 -4.88 11.32
C VAL A 220 -2.17 -4.43 12.47
N LYS A 221 -1.72 -4.53 13.73
CA LYS A 221 -2.46 -4.00 14.89
C LYS A 221 -2.78 -2.51 14.75
N ALA A 222 -1.86 -1.74 14.18
CA ALA A 222 -2.11 -0.34 13.87
C ALA A 222 -3.00 -0.18 12.62
N ALA A 223 -2.77 -0.96 11.58
CA ALA A 223 -3.47 -0.82 10.31
C ALA A 223 -4.96 -1.16 10.41
N ILE A 224 -5.33 -2.17 11.21
CA ILE A 224 -6.73 -2.56 11.44
C ILE A 224 -7.56 -1.40 12.01
N LYS A 225 -6.97 -0.54 12.84
CA LYS A 225 -7.66 0.65 13.41
C LYS A 225 -8.08 1.67 12.36
N THR A 226 -7.52 1.60 11.15
CA THR A 226 -7.82 2.53 10.06
C THR A 226 -8.98 2.07 9.18
N VAL A 227 -9.40 0.81 9.31
CA VAL A 227 -10.49 0.21 8.51
C VAL A 227 -11.80 0.95 8.80
N GLY A 228 -12.55 1.31 7.76
CA GLY A 228 -13.76 2.11 7.87
C GLY A 228 -13.51 3.62 8.07
N LEU A 229 -12.30 4.05 8.44
CA LEU A 229 -11.98 5.46 8.70
C LEU A 229 -11.33 6.16 7.50
N GLN A 230 -10.44 5.46 6.79
CA GLN A 230 -9.73 5.99 5.63
C GLN A 230 -9.73 5.00 4.47
N SER A 231 -10.22 5.39 3.29
CA SER A 231 -10.15 4.55 2.08
C SER A 231 -8.73 4.43 1.52
N ARG A 232 -7.81 5.31 1.93
CA ARG A 232 -6.38 5.24 1.60
C ARG A 232 -5.54 5.57 2.82
N THR A 233 -4.64 4.67 3.20
CA THR A 233 -3.86 4.79 4.44
C THR A 233 -2.51 4.11 4.34
N SER A 234 -1.52 4.60 5.07
CA SER A 234 -0.23 3.89 5.22
C SER A 234 -0.28 2.79 6.28
N GLY A 235 -1.41 2.61 6.98
CA GLY A 235 -1.62 1.59 8.01
C GLY A 235 -0.81 1.76 9.30
N TYR A 236 0.07 2.76 9.37
CA TYR A 236 0.91 3.00 10.55
C TYR A 236 1.26 4.49 10.68
N LEU A 237 1.19 5.04 11.89
CA LEU A 237 1.38 6.48 12.16
C LEU A 237 2.74 6.99 11.65
N VAL A 238 3.83 6.26 11.94
CA VAL A 238 5.18 6.65 11.50
C VAL A 238 5.25 6.65 9.97
N HIS A 239 4.63 5.67 9.32
CA HIS A 239 4.54 5.62 7.85
C HIS A 239 3.69 6.77 7.29
N SER A 240 2.66 7.23 8.01
CA SER A 240 1.85 8.39 7.60
C SER A 240 2.67 9.68 7.67
N LEU A 241 3.51 9.83 8.69
CA LEU A 241 4.45 10.95 8.79
C LEU A 241 5.48 10.91 7.65
N MET A 242 6.06 9.73 7.39
CA MET A 242 6.99 9.53 6.27
C MET A 242 6.34 9.87 4.92
N ALA A 243 5.08 9.46 4.71
CA ALA A 243 4.30 9.79 3.52
C ALA A 243 4.14 11.31 3.34
N SER A 244 3.84 12.03 4.41
CA SER A 244 3.70 13.50 4.37
C SER A 244 5.01 14.19 4.02
N ILE A 245 6.12 13.77 4.64
CA ILE A 245 7.46 14.31 4.35
C ILE A 245 7.81 14.05 2.88
N LEU A 246 7.58 12.82 2.42
CA LEU A 246 7.88 12.42 1.04
C LEU A 246 7.03 13.20 0.02
N SER A 247 5.76 13.45 0.34
CA SER A 247 4.85 14.20 -0.53
C SER A 247 5.15 15.69 -0.60
N ALA A 248 5.87 16.25 0.39
CA ALA A 248 6.32 17.63 0.37
C ALA A 248 7.63 17.82 -0.43
N MET A 249 8.33 16.74 -0.74
CA MET A 249 9.62 16.79 -1.43
C MET A 249 9.44 17.02 -2.95
N PRO A 250 10.24 17.88 -3.58
CA PRO A 250 10.25 18.01 -5.04
C PRO A 250 10.58 16.68 -5.72
N VAL A 251 9.81 16.35 -6.77
CA VAL A 251 9.91 15.06 -7.47
C VAL A 251 11.33 14.79 -8.00
N TRP A 252 12.02 15.80 -8.54
CA TRP A 252 13.39 15.65 -9.03
C TRP A 252 14.37 15.24 -7.92
N LEU A 253 14.19 15.76 -6.70
CA LEU A 253 15.04 15.47 -5.55
C LEU A 253 14.77 14.06 -5.05
N TYR A 254 13.48 13.69 -4.95
CA TYR A 254 13.05 12.33 -4.62
C TYR A 254 13.68 11.32 -5.58
N LEU A 255 13.52 11.53 -6.90
CA LEU A 255 14.05 10.63 -7.94
C LEU A 255 15.56 10.49 -7.85
N LYS A 256 16.29 11.59 -7.57
CA LYS A 256 17.74 11.57 -7.38
C LYS A 256 18.14 10.73 -6.16
N ILE A 257 17.47 10.92 -5.02
CA ILE A 257 17.74 10.17 -3.78
C ILE A 257 17.47 8.68 -3.99
N ILE A 258 16.29 8.33 -4.48
CA ILE A 258 15.88 6.92 -4.59
C ILE A 258 16.72 6.18 -5.64
N MET A 259 17.11 6.84 -6.73
CA MET A 259 18.01 6.27 -7.73
C MET A 259 19.38 5.94 -7.12
N ASN A 260 19.94 6.84 -6.31
CA ASN A 260 21.21 6.60 -5.62
C ASN A 260 21.12 5.45 -4.61
N VAL A 261 20.04 5.40 -3.82
CA VAL A 261 19.78 4.30 -2.87
C VAL A 261 19.68 2.96 -3.60
N ASN A 262 18.90 2.90 -4.68
CA ASN A 262 18.70 1.66 -5.44
C ASN A 262 19.97 1.22 -6.17
N LYS A 263 20.78 2.15 -6.72
CA LYS A 263 22.11 1.84 -7.27
C LYS A 263 23.05 1.23 -6.22
N SER A 264 23.07 1.79 -5.01
CA SER A 264 23.88 1.28 -3.91
C SER A 264 23.42 -0.13 -3.48
N THR A 265 22.12 -0.35 -3.37
CA THR A 265 21.55 -1.67 -3.06
C THR A 265 21.85 -2.69 -4.15
N ARG A 266 21.67 -2.33 -5.43
CA ARG A 266 22.07 -3.14 -6.58
C ARG A 266 23.54 -3.54 -6.50
N ALA A 267 24.44 -2.57 -6.32
CA ALA A 267 25.87 -2.82 -6.24
C ALA A 267 26.24 -3.81 -5.11
N ARG A 268 25.58 -3.69 -3.95
CA ARG A 268 25.76 -4.64 -2.83
C ARG A 268 25.27 -6.04 -3.18
N SER A 269 24.10 -6.17 -3.81
CA SER A 269 23.54 -7.46 -4.25
C SER A 269 24.43 -8.15 -5.28
N LEU A 270 24.91 -7.43 -6.30
CA LEU A 270 25.80 -7.97 -7.33
C LEU A 270 27.16 -8.40 -6.75
N LYS A 271 27.71 -7.63 -5.80
CA LYS A 271 28.94 -8.03 -5.08
C LYS A 271 28.75 -9.32 -4.29
N LYS A 272 27.58 -9.52 -3.69
CA LYS A 272 27.26 -10.75 -2.94
C LYS A 272 27.09 -11.95 -3.88
N ALA A 273 26.45 -11.75 -5.03
CA ALA A 273 26.27 -12.80 -6.04
C ALA A 273 27.60 -13.30 -6.63
N LYS A 274 28.61 -12.42 -6.76
CA LYS A 274 29.95 -12.81 -7.24
C LYS A 274 30.82 -13.56 -6.21
N LYS A 275 30.43 -13.55 -4.93
CA LYS A 275 31.18 -14.21 -3.84
C LYS A 275 30.67 -15.62 -3.52
N ASN A 276 29.51 -15.97 -4.07
CA ASN A 276 28.87 -17.27 -3.93
C ASN A 276 28.99 -18.04 -5.24
#